data_AF-A0A495QU65-F1
#
_entry.id   AF-A0A495QU65-F1
#
_cell.length_a   1.000
_cell.length_b   1.000
_cell.length_c   1.000
_cell.angle_alpha   90.00
_cell.angle_beta   90.00
_cell.angle_gamma   90.00
#
_symmetry.space_group_name_H-M   'P 1'
#
loop_
_entity.id
_entity.type
_entity.pdbx_description
1 polymer ?
#
loop_
_entity_poly.entity_id
_entity_poly.type
_entity_poly.pdbx_seq_one_letter_code
_entity_poly.pdbx_strand_id
1 'polypeptide(L)'
;MATLTVPRPPTRKSPAPLETWPVTAVTWSVGAFIALCVVLVASKPLRGESFNGTDGVIALACGLRGLTILMAQATIRSWGRRVPGWLLLGGLAGAAGLQAFYPFAELVIKLAVVVGLVDETGLGATHTDATAWFNLVMTALIWGVPGALLGRTAMQYRRRAGVRFRWVLLGIGGGLVFLGSLGVVIG
;
A
#
# COMPACT_ATOMS: atom_id res chain seq x y z
N MET A 1 -25.71 -37.93 -50.51
CA MET A 1 -24.54 -37.18 -50.04
C MET A 1 -24.91 -36.53 -48.71
N ALA A 2 -24.48 -37.12 -47.59
CA ALA A 2 -24.76 -36.58 -46.25
C ALA A 2 -23.68 -35.56 -45.88
N THR A 3 -24.08 -34.31 -45.69
CA THR A 3 -23.20 -33.21 -45.29
C THR A 3 -22.84 -33.39 -43.80
N LEU A 4 -21.61 -33.83 -43.54
CA LEU A 4 -21.03 -33.86 -42.19
C LEU A 4 -20.81 -32.42 -41.71
N THR A 5 -21.68 -31.94 -40.82
CA THR A 5 -21.48 -30.69 -40.08
C THR A 5 -20.41 -30.90 -39.03
N VAL A 6 -19.19 -30.43 -39.31
CA VAL A 6 -18.10 -30.39 -38.33
C VAL A 6 -18.49 -29.41 -37.21
N PRO A 7 -18.51 -29.85 -35.93
CA PRO A 7 -18.79 -28.95 -34.81
C PRO A 7 -17.71 -27.87 -34.72
N ARG A 8 -18.11 -26.59 -34.70
CA ARG A 8 -17.16 -25.50 -34.41
C ARG A 8 -16.55 -25.73 -33.02
N PRO A 9 -15.22 -25.62 -32.88
CA PRO A 9 -14.59 -25.68 -31.56
C PRO A 9 -15.13 -24.52 -30.69
N PRO A 10 -15.31 -24.75 -29.38
CA PRO A 10 -15.77 -23.71 -28.47
C PRO A 10 -14.82 -22.51 -28.56
N THR A 11 -15.40 -21.34 -28.85
CA THR A 11 -14.67 -20.07 -28.86
C THR A 11 -13.97 -19.90 -27.51
N ARG A 12 -12.63 -19.93 -27.51
CA ARG A 12 -11.83 -19.57 -26.35
C ARG A 12 -12.32 -18.21 -25.87
N LYS A 13 -12.94 -18.16 -24.68
CA LYS A 13 -13.31 -16.89 -24.04
C LYS A 13 -12.07 -16.01 -24.03
N SER A 14 -12.15 -14.85 -24.71
CA SER A 14 -11.08 -13.86 -24.69
C SER A 14 -10.71 -13.58 -23.23
N PRO A 15 -9.41 -13.54 -22.88
CA PRO A 15 -9.00 -13.23 -21.51
C PRO A 15 -9.60 -11.87 -21.13
N ALA A 16 -10.16 -11.79 -19.93
CA ALA A 16 -10.76 -10.56 -19.44
C ALA A 16 -9.76 -9.39 -19.53
N PRO A 17 -10.21 -8.17 -19.88
CA PRO A 17 -9.34 -7.00 -19.96
C PRO A 17 -8.57 -6.78 -18.65
N LEU A 18 -7.31 -6.35 -18.77
CA LEU A 18 -6.51 -6.00 -17.60
C LEU A 18 -7.10 -4.76 -16.91
N GLU A 19 -7.54 -4.93 -15.66
CA GLU A 19 -8.02 -3.84 -14.83
C GLU A 19 -6.83 -2.99 -14.34
N THR A 20 -6.72 -1.75 -14.83
CA THR A 20 -5.58 -0.85 -14.54
C THR A 20 -5.91 0.25 -13.54
N TRP A 21 -7.19 0.56 -13.32
CA TRP A 21 -7.60 1.68 -12.48
C TRP A 21 -7.07 1.62 -11.03
N PRO A 22 -6.93 0.45 -10.35
CA PRO A 22 -6.40 0.45 -8.98
C PRO A 22 -4.96 0.94 -8.94
N VAL A 23 -4.16 0.54 -9.94
CA VAL A 23 -2.76 0.99 -10.08
C VAL A 23 -2.70 2.47 -10.40
N THR A 24 -3.58 2.97 -11.29
CA THR A 24 -3.68 4.39 -11.60
C THR A 24 -4.07 5.21 -10.36
N ALA A 25 -5.07 4.77 -9.60
CA ALA A 25 -5.52 5.43 -8.38
C ALA A 25 -4.41 5.49 -7.32
N VAL A 26 -3.69 4.39 -7.09
CA VAL A 26 -2.52 4.38 -6.17
C VAL A 26 -1.43 5.32 -6.67
N THR A 27 -1.13 5.30 -7.97
CA THR A 27 -0.09 6.15 -8.55
C THR A 27 -0.38 7.63 -8.35
N TRP A 28 -1.63 8.05 -8.58
CA TRP A 28 -2.02 9.45 -8.40
C TRP A 28 -2.12 9.84 -6.94
N SER A 29 -2.80 9.05 -6.11
CA SER A 29 -2.97 9.39 -4.68
C SER A 29 -1.64 9.43 -3.93
N VAL A 30 -0.82 8.39 -4.07
CA VAL A 30 0.51 8.33 -3.43
C VAL A 30 1.46 9.32 -4.09
N GLY A 31 1.38 9.53 -5.40
CA GLY A 31 2.19 10.51 -6.11
C GLY A 31 1.91 11.95 -5.67
N ALA A 32 0.64 12.31 -5.50
CA ALA A 32 0.23 13.61 -4.97
C ALA A 32 0.72 13.81 -3.53
N PHE A 33 0.62 12.78 -2.69
CA PHE A 33 1.16 12.80 -1.33
C PHE A 33 2.69 13.04 -1.33
N ILE A 34 3.45 12.30 -2.14
CA ILE A 34 4.90 12.49 -2.27
C ILE A 34 5.22 13.91 -2.74
N ALA A 35 4.52 14.40 -3.77
CA ALA A 35 4.74 15.74 -4.30
C ALA A 35 4.49 16.81 -3.23
N LEU A 36 3.40 16.68 -2.46
CA LEU A 36 3.10 17.57 -1.35
C LEU A 36 4.21 17.55 -0.29
N CYS A 37 4.63 16.37 0.16
CA CYS A 37 5.72 16.24 1.15
C CYS A 37 7.02 16.87 0.65
N VAL A 38 7.39 16.64 -0.61
CA VAL A 38 8.58 17.24 -1.22
C VAL A 38 8.47 18.76 -1.24
N VAL A 39 7.32 19.32 -1.65
CA VAL A 39 7.11 20.77 -1.64
C VAL A 39 7.21 21.34 -0.23
N LEU A 40 6.60 20.69 0.76
CA LEU A 40 6.66 21.14 2.16
C LEU A 40 8.09 21.18 2.68
N VAL A 41 8.85 20.10 2.49
CA VAL A 41 10.25 20.00 2.92
C VAL A 41 11.15 20.97 2.15
N ALA A 42 11.01 21.06 0.82
CA ALA A 42 11.81 21.95 -0.01
C ALA A 42 11.49 23.44 0.23
N SER A 43 10.31 23.76 0.76
CA SER A 43 9.92 25.14 1.10
C SER A 43 10.49 25.65 2.42
N LYS A 44 11.09 24.79 3.25
CA LYS A 44 11.65 25.18 4.56
C LYS A 44 12.67 26.32 4.51
N PRO A 45 13.64 26.34 3.58
CA PRO A 45 14.58 27.46 3.47
C PRO A 45 13.89 28.80 3.20
N LEU A 46 12.76 28.78 2.47
CA LEU A 46 11.97 29.98 2.19
C LEU A 46 11.26 30.52 3.45
N ARG A 47 11.12 29.69 4.50
CA ARG A 47 10.55 30.04 5.80
C ARG A 47 11.62 30.34 6.86
N GLY A 48 12.91 30.28 6.49
CA GLY A 48 14.03 30.42 7.42
C GLY A 48 14.26 29.20 8.31
N GLU A 49 13.66 28.05 7.99
CA GLU A 49 13.84 26.80 8.73
C GLU A 49 15.02 25.99 8.17
N SER A 50 15.77 25.33 9.06
CA SER A 50 16.83 24.39 8.68
C SER A 50 16.30 22.97 8.53
N PHE A 51 17.02 22.15 7.76
CA PHE A 51 16.71 20.73 7.65
C PHE A 51 17.07 20.00 8.95
N ASN A 52 16.22 19.09 9.39
CA ASN A 52 16.40 18.31 10.59
C ASN A 52 16.20 16.80 10.36
N GLY A 53 16.35 15.98 11.41
CA GLY A 53 16.17 14.52 11.32
C GLY A 53 14.79 14.09 10.81
N THR A 54 13.74 14.86 11.12
CA THR A 54 12.38 14.60 10.63
C THR A 54 12.28 14.73 9.11
N ASP A 55 13.04 15.64 8.49
CA ASP A 55 13.08 15.76 7.03
C ASP A 55 13.70 14.53 6.37
N GLY A 56 14.72 13.95 7.01
CA GLY A 56 15.31 12.67 6.59
C GLY A 56 14.28 11.53 6.64
N VAL A 57 13.49 11.46 7.70
CA VAL A 57 12.40 10.47 7.83
C VAL A 57 11.32 10.69 6.77
N ILE A 58 10.92 11.94 6.50
CA ILE A 58 9.96 12.26 5.44
C ILE A 58 10.50 11.87 4.06
N ALA A 59 11.77 12.14 3.78
CA ALA A 59 12.41 11.76 2.52
C ALA A 59 12.46 10.24 2.34
N LEU A 60 12.83 9.49 3.39
CA LEU A 60 12.80 8.03 3.40
C LEU A 60 11.38 7.50 3.15
N ALA A 61 10.38 8.04 3.85
CA ALA A 61 8.98 7.66 3.67
C ALA A 61 8.51 7.92 2.23
N CYS A 62 8.87 9.06 1.64
CA CYS A 62 8.57 9.38 0.24
C CYS A 62 9.23 8.40 -0.73
N GLY A 63 10.50 8.04 -0.49
CA GLY A 63 11.23 7.06 -1.29
C GLY A 63 10.57 5.67 -1.25
N LEU A 64 10.23 5.19 -0.07
CA LEU A 64 9.52 3.92 0.12
C LEU A 64 8.14 3.95 -0.55
N ARG A 65 7.41 5.06 -0.46
CA ARG A 65 6.13 5.24 -1.15
C ARG A 65 6.31 5.25 -2.67
N GLY A 66 7.34 5.91 -3.19
CA GLY A 66 7.70 5.86 -4.61
C GLY A 66 7.95 4.44 -5.09
N LEU A 67 8.63 3.63 -4.28
CA LEU A 67 8.83 2.20 -4.56
C LEU A 67 7.48 1.44 -4.65
N THR A 68 6.50 1.75 -3.81
CA THR A 68 5.16 1.13 -3.92
C THR A 68 4.46 1.48 -5.23
N ILE A 69 4.61 2.71 -5.73
CA ILE A 69 4.09 3.13 -7.04
C ILE A 69 4.80 2.33 -8.14
N LEU A 70 6.12 2.23 -8.09
CA LEU A 70 6.90 1.47 -9.07
C LEU A 70 6.48 0.00 -9.11
N MET A 71 6.31 -0.64 -7.95
CA MET A 71 5.80 -2.01 -7.87
C MET A 71 4.40 -2.13 -8.47
N ALA A 72 3.48 -1.20 -8.15
CA ALA A 72 2.13 -1.22 -8.73
C ALA A 72 2.17 -1.11 -10.25
N GLN A 73 2.96 -0.18 -10.79
CA GLN A 73 3.16 0.01 -12.24
C GLN A 73 3.78 -1.21 -12.91
N ALA A 74 4.73 -1.89 -12.24
CA ALA A 74 5.34 -3.12 -12.75
C ALA A 74 4.29 -4.21 -13.06
N THR A 75 3.15 -4.24 -12.35
CA THR A 75 2.11 -5.25 -12.58
C THR A 75 1.30 -5.08 -13.87
N ILE A 76 1.36 -3.89 -14.47
CA ILE A 76 0.59 -3.53 -15.68
C ILE A 76 1.48 -3.14 -16.86
N ARG A 77 2.75 -2.79 -16.62
CA ARG A 77 3.71 -2.38 -17.66
C ARG A 77 4.57 -3.57 -18.13
N SER A 78 5.02 -3.50 -19.38
CA SER A 78 5.84 -4.55 -20.01
C SER A 78 7.17 -4.77 -19.31
N TRP A 79 7.83 -3.71 -18.83
CA TRP A 79 9.11 -3.80 -18.13
C TRP A 79 9.04 -4.61 -16.84
N GLY A 80 7.87 -4.64 -16.19
CA GLY A 80 7.66 -5.40 -14.96
C GLY A 80 7.72 -6.92 -15.15
N ARG A 81 7.65 -7.42 -16.40
CA ARG A 81 7.88 -8.83 -16.72
C ARG A 81 9.31 -9.29 -16.44
N ARG A 82 10.26 -8.36 -16.28
CA ARG A 82 11.64 -8.66 -15.88
C ARG A 82 11.79 -8.91 -14.38
N VAL A 83 10.80 -8.52 -13.58
CA VAL A 83 10.82 -8.70 -12.14
C VAL A 83 10.31 -10.10 -11.80
N PRO A 84 11.00 -10.88 -10.95
CA PRO A 84 10.50 -12.17 -10.50
C PRO A 84 9.11 -12.04 -9.86
N GLY A 85 8.14 -12.81 -10.36
CA GLY A 85 6.74 -12.62 -9.96
C GLY A 85 6.47 -12.86 -8.47
N TRP A 86 7.26 -13.72 -7.81
CA TRP A 86 7.18 -13.91 -6.36
C TRP A 86 7.64 -12.67 -5.58
N LEU A 87 8.67 -11.97 -6.07
CA LEU A 87 9.20 -10.77 -5.44
C LEU A 87 8.22 -9.62 -5.61
N LEU A 88 7.69 -9.44 -6.83
CA LEU A 88 6.71 -8.39 -7.10
C LEU A 88 5.41 -8.61 -6.31
N LEU A 89 4.92 -9.85 -6.25
CA LEU A 89 3.75 -10.18 -5.45
C LEU A 89 4.00 -9.96 -3.94
N GLY A 90 5.13 -10.43 -3.44
CA GLY A 90 5.51 -10.27 -2.04
C GLY A 90 5.66 -8.80 -1.64
N GLY A 91 6.33 -8.01 -2.47
CA GLY A 91 6.50 -6.56 -2.26
C GLY A 91 5.18 -5.80 -2.24
N LEU A 92 4.26 -6.10 -3.17
CA LEU A 92 2.92 -5.49 -3.18
C LEU A 92 2.09 -5.89 -1.98
N ALA A 93 2.10 -7.18 -1.61
CA ALA A 93 1.36 -7.68 -0.45
C ALA A 93 1.92 -7.12 0.86
N GLY A 94 3.24 -7.01 0.98
CA GLY A 94 3.91 -6.37 2.11
C GLY A 94 3.55 -4.89 2.21
N ALA A 95 3.66 -4.14 1.12
CA ALA A 95 3.27 -2.74 1.07
C ALA A 95 1.79 -2.52 1.39
N ALA A 96 0.90 -3.41 0.92
CA ALA A 96 -0.52 -3.38 1.25
C ALA A 96 -0.75 -3.63 2.76
N GLY A 97 -0.10 -4.65 3.31
CA GLY A 97 -0.17 -4.99 4.74
C GLY A 97 0.30 -3.83 5.61
N LEU A 98 1.50 -3.30 5.33
CA LEU A 98 2.09 -2.13 5.99
C LEU A 98 1.13 -0.93 6.04
N GLN A 99 0.56 -0.55 4.89
CA GLN A 99 -0.29 0.63 4.78
C GLN A 99 -1.67 0.45 5.44
N ALA A 100 -2.19 -0.78 5.47
CA ALA A 100 -3.45 -1.07 6.15
C ALA A 100 -3.27 -1.28 7.67
N PHE A 101 -2.13 -1.80 8.10
CA PHE A 101 -1.91 -2.18 9.50
C PHE A 101 -1.85 -0.98 10.42
N TYR A 102 -1.28 0.14 9.99
CA TYR A 102 -1.16 1.35 10.81
C TYR A 102 -2.54 1.90 11.28
N PRO A 103 -3.47 2.29 10.39
CA PRO A 103 -4.79 2.76 10.82
C PRO A 103 -5.60 1.67 11.52
N PHE A 104 -5.36 0.39 11.20
CA PHE A 104 -6.02 -0.71 11.89
C PHE A 104 -5.56 -0.84 13.35
N ALA A 105 -4.25 -0.80 13.60
CA ALA A 105 -3.68 -0.87 14.94
C ALA A 105 -4.14 0.32 15.79
N GLU A 106 -4.15 1.52 15.21
CA GLU A 106 -4.66 2.72 15.89
C GLU A 106 -6.15 2.57 16.24
N LEU A 107 -6.99 2.07 15.34
CA LEU A 107 -8.39 1.80 15.62
C LEU A 107 -8.56 0.79 16.78
N VAL A 108 -7.79 -0.30 16.78
CA VAL A 108 -7.85 -1.32 17.85
C VAL A 108 -7.51 -0.71 19.21
N ILE A 109 -6.46 0.11 19.28
CA ILE A 109 -6.05 0.78 20.52
C ILE A 109 -7.14 1.75 20.98
N LYS A 110 -7.67 2.60 20.09
CA LYS A 110 -8.75 3.55 20.44
C LYS A 110 -9.99 2.83 20.93
N LEU A 111 -10.39 1.73 20.27
CA LEU A 111 -11.53 0.93 20.72
C LEU A 111 -11.28 0.33 22.11
N ALA A 112 -10.07 -0.17 22.38
CA ALA A 112 -9.68 -0.68 23.70
C ALA A 112 -9.78 0.41 24.78
N VAL A 113 -9.40 1.66 24.47
CA VAL A 113 -9.59 2.80 25.37
C VAL A 113 -11.07 3.09 25.62
N VAL A 114 -11.88 3.14 24.56
CA VAL A 114 -13.33 3.40 24.66
C VAL A 114 -14.04 2.36 25.54
N VAL A 115 -13.62 1.09 25.50
CA VAL A 115 -14.22 0.03 26.34
C VAL A 115 -13.55 -0.13 27.71
N GLY A 116 -12.60 0.75 28.06
CA GLY A 116 -11.91 0.73 29.36
C GLY A 116 -10.90 -0.41 29.55
N LEU A 117 -10.39 -1.01 28.47
CA LEU A 117 -9.34 -2.03 28.50
C LEU A 117 -7.93 -1.42 28.53
N VAL A 118 -7.78 -0.17 28.09
CA VAL A 118 -6.50 0.57 28.03
C VAL A 118 -6.76 1.99 28.53
N ASP A 119 -5.86 2.51 29.36
CA ASP A 119 -5.95 3.89 29.82
C ASP A 119 -5.52 4.87 28.72
N GLU A 120 -6.09 6.07 28.74
CA GLU A 120 -5.60 7.16 27.91
C GLU A 120 -4.20 7.60 28.40
N THR A 121 -3.23 7.60 27.48
CA THR A 121 -1.83 7.97 27.75
C THR A 121 -1.43 9.17 26.90
N GLY A 122 -0.18 9.65 27.06
CA GLY A 122 0.38 10.69 26.18
C GLY A 122 0.67 10.24 24.74
N LEU A 123 0.41 8.98 24.39
CA LEU A 123 0.53 8.49 23.01
C LEU A 123 -0.72 8.88 22.21
N GLY A 124 -0.53 9.51 21.05
CA GLY A 124 -1.67 9.95 20.22
C GLY A 124 -2.63 8.82 19.80
N ALA A 125 -2.15 7.57 19.75
CA ALA A 125 -3.00 6.41 19.48
C ALA A 125 -4.07 6.19 20.56
N THR A 126 -3.82 6.55 21.82
CA THR A 126 -4.78 6.37 22.92
C THR A 126 -5.79 7.51 23.07
N HIS A 127 -5.58 8.65 22.42
CA HIS A 127 -6.51 9.79 22.52
C HIS A 127 -7.85 9.47 21.84
N THR A 128 -8.96 9.84 22.48
CA THR A 128 -10.33 9.56 21.96
C THR A 128 -11.17 10.80 21.68
N ASP A 129 -10.55 11.98 21.68
CA ASP A 129 -11.22 13.23 21.31
C ASP A 129 -11.57 13.32 19.81
N ALA A 130 -12.36 14.33 19.43
CA ALA A 130 -12.81 14.52 18.06
C ALA A 130 -11.64 14.67 17.06
N THR A 131 -10.56 15.32 17.47
CA THR A 131 -9.35 15.50 16.66
C THR A 131 -8.67 14.16 16.38
N ALA A 132 -8.58 13.31 17.38
CA ALA A 132 -7.97 11.98 17.27
C ALA A 132 -8.78 11.06 16.35
N TRP A 133 -10.11 11.12 16.42
CA TRP A 133 -10.97 10.38 15.47
C TRP A 133 -10.85 10.90 14.04
N PHE A 134 -10.81 12.22 13.86
CA PHE A 134 -10.57 12.82 12.54
C PHE A 134 -9.21 12.38 11.98
N ASN A 135 -8.15 12.39 12.79
CA ASN A 135 -6.82 11.95 12.39
C ASN A 135 -6.79 10.47 11.98
N LEU A 136 -7.50 9.61 12.71
CA LEU A 136 -7.65 8.20 12.32
C LEU A 136 -8.34 8.06 10.96
N VAL A 137 -9.43 8.81 10.72
CA VAL A 137 -10.12 8.81 9.42
C VAL A 137 -9.19 9.26 8.29
N MET A 138 -8.47 10.36 8.49
CA MET A 138 -7.51 10.86 7.51
C MET A 138 -6.38 9.85 7.26
N THR A 139 -5.93 9.18 8.31
CA THR A 139 -4.92 8.13 8.22
C THR A 139 -5.45 6.93 7.44
N ALA A 140 -6.69 6.48 7.70
CA ALA A 140 -7.31 5.41 6.93
C ALA A 140 -7.48 5.79 5.45
N LEU A 141 -7.76 7.05 5.13
CA LEU A 141 -7.85 7.52 3.75
C LEU A 141 -6.48 7.60 3.05
N ILE A 142 -5.45 8.10 3.74
CA ILE A 142 -4.10 8.30 3.16
C ILE A 142 -3.29 7.00 3.08
N TRP A 143 -3.54 6.07 4.00
CA TRP A 143 -2.79 4.81 4.11
C TRP A 143 -3.67 3.60 3.80
N GLY A 144 -4.81 3.48 4.47
CA GLY A 144 -5.71 2.33 4.33
C GLY A 144 -6.26 2.15 2.91
N VAL A 145 -6.74 3.23 2.27
CA VAL A 145 -7.29 3.15 0.90
C VAL A 145 -6.21 2.74 -0.13
N PRO A 146 -5.03 3.40 -0.22
CA PRO A 146 -3.96 2.92 -1.08
C PRO A 146 -3.50 1.48 -0.75
N GLY A 147 -3.44 1.13 0.54
CA GLY A 147 -3.12 -0.24 0.99
C GLY A 147 -4.12 -1.27 0.45
N ALA A 148 -5.42 -1.00 0.54
CA ALA A 148 -6.47 -1.87 0.01
C ALA A 148 -6.38 -2.01 -1.52
N LEU A 149 -6.11 -0.92 -2.24
CA LEU A 149 -5.92 -0.93 -3.69
C LEU A 149 -4.67 -1.73 -4.10
N LEU A 150 -3.58 -1.64 -3.34
CA LEU A 150 -2.39 -2.47 -3.53
C LEU A 150 -2.70 -3.94 -3.26
N GLY A 151 -3.47 -4.26 -2.21
CA GLY A 151 -3.92 -5.62 -1.93
C GLY A 151 -4.77 -6.21 -3.06
N ARG A 152 -5.71 -5.43 -3.60
CA ARG A 152 -6.49 -5.80 -4.78
C ARG A 152 -5.57 -6.06 -5.98
N THR A 153 -4.62 -5.16 -6.24
CA THR A 153 -3.64 -5.28 -7.33
C THR A 153 -2.79 -6.55 -7.17
N ALA A 154 -2.32 -6.85 -5.96
CA ALA A 154 -1.55 -8.05 -5.63
C ALA A 154 -2.35 -9.32 -5.95
N MET A 155 -3.62 -9.38 -5.54
CA MET A 155 -4.47 -10.54 -5.79
C MET A 155 -4.80 -10.73 -7.27
N GLN A 156 -5.01 -9.64 -8.01
CA GLN A 156 -5.18 -9.70 -9.46
C GLN A 156 -3.91 -10.14 -10.17
N TYR A 157 -2.75 -9.58 -9.79
CA TYR A 157 -1.46 -9.97 -10.33
C TYR A 157 -1.17 -11.44 -10.06
N ARG A 158 -1.41 -11.92 -8.83
CA ARG A 158 -1.27 -13.34 -8.45
C ARG A 158 -2.03 -14.26 -9.39
N ARG A 159 -3.32 -13.97 -9.63
CA ARG A 159 -4.17 -14.78 -10.52
C ARG A 159 -3.65 -14.79 -11.95
N ARG A 160 -3.15 -13.66 -12.45
CA ARG A 160 -2.59 -13.52 -13.81
C ARG A 160 -1.23 -14.19 -13.98
N ALA A 161 -0.34 -14.04 -13.00
CA ALA A 161 1.04 -14.51 -13.06
C ALA A 161 1.20 -15.96 -12.55
N GLY A 162 0.14 -16.59 -12.05
CA GLY A 162 0.19 -17.97 -11.56
C GLY A 162 1.04 -18.17 -10.31
N VAL A 163 1.28 -17.11 -9.54
CA VAL A 163 2.17 -17.16 -8.36
C VAL A 163 1.44 -17.73 -7.14
N ARG A 164 2.13 -18.56 -6.36
CA ARG A 164 1.57 -19.21 -5.15
C ARG A 164 1.15 -18.19 -4.08
N PHE A 165 0.04 -18.47 -3.40
CA PHE A 165 -0.50 -17.59 -2.35
C PHE A 165 0.45 -17.41 -1.15
N ARG A 166 1.33 -18.37 -0.87
CA ARG A 166 2.33 -18.27 0.21
C ARG A 166 3.15 -16.98 0.15
N TRP A 167 3.40 -16.45 -1.05
CA TRP A 167 4.17 -15.22 -1.24
C TRP A 167 3.41 -13.97 -0.82
N VAL A 168 2.07 -14.02 -0.79
CA VAL A 168 1.25 -12.97 -0.18
C VAL A 168 1.47 -12.95 1.33
N LEU A 169 1.39 -14.13 1.99
CA LEU A 169 1.58 -14.26 3.43
C LEU A 169 2.99 -13.85 3.85
N LEU A 170 4.01 -14.35 3.14
CA LEU A 170 5.40 -13.97 3.38
C LEU A 170 5.65 -12.48 3.12
N GLY A 171 5.00 -11.91 2.10
CA GLY A 171 5.06 -10.48 1.81
C GLY A 171 4.49 -9.64 2.95
N ILE A 172 3.28 -9.97 3.43
CA ILE A 172 2.65 -9.30 4.56
C ILE A 172 3.52 -9.43 5.82
N GLY A 173 3.94 -10.66 6.16
CA GLY A 173 4.80 -10.91 7.32
C GLY A 173 6.13 -10.14 7.24
N GLY A 174 6.81 -10.19 6.09
CA GLY A 174 8.04 -9.42 5.86
C GLY A 174 7.82 -7.91 5.94
N GLY A 175 6.69 -7.42 5.45
CA GLY A 175 6.30 -6.01 5.59
C GLY A 175 6.11 -5.59 7.04
N LEU A 176 5.44 -6.41 7.86
CA LEU A 176 5.26 -6.12 9.29
C LEU A 176 6.59 -6.17 10.07
N VAL A 177 7.45 -7.13 9.77
CA VAL A 177 8.81 -7.19 10.35
C VAL A 177 9.61 -5.94 9.96
N PHE A 178 9.53 -5.52 8.69
CA PHE A 178 10.15 -4.29 8.23
C PHE A 178 9.61 -3.05 8.97
N LEU A 179 8.29 -2.96 9.18
CA LEU A 179 7.68 -1.87 9.96
C LEU A 179 8.24 -1.81 11.38
N GLY A 180 8.29 -2.96 12.06
CA GLY A 180 8.82 -3.06 13.42
C GLY A 180 10.28 -2.64 13.47
N SER A 181 11.09 -3.07 12.49
CA SER A 181 12.51 -2.68 12.41
C SER A 181 12.70 -1.19 12.18
N LEU A 182 11.86 -0.56 11.34
CA LEU A 182 11.89 0.89 11.17
C LEU A 182 11.53 1.63 12.46
N GLY A 183 10.55 1.11 13.21
CA GLY A 183 10.19 1.65 14.52
C GLY A 183 11.37 1.65 15.50
N VAL A 184 12.17 0.58 15.52
CA VAL A 184 13.37 0.46 16.38
C VAL A 184 14.52 1.36 15.91
N VAL A 185 14.66 1.60 14.61
CA VAL A 185 15.75 2.42 14.06
C VAL A 185 15.47 3.92 14.19
N ILE A 186 14.21 4.31 14.11
CA ILE A 186 13.78 5.72 14.10
C ILE A 186 13.38 6.20 15.51
N GLY A 187 12.85 5.31 16.36
CA GLY A 187 12.45 5.61 17.75
C GLY A 187 13.59 5.47 18.73
#